data_AF-A0A162NAZ9-F1
#
_entry.id   AF-A0A162NAZ9-F1
#
_cell.length_a   1.000
_cell.length_b   1.000
_cell.length_c   1.000
_cell.angle_alpha   90.00
_cell.angle_beta   90.00
_cell.angle_gamma   90.00
#
_symmetry.space_group_name_H-M   'P 1'
#
loop_
_entity.id
_entity.type
_entity.pdbx_description
1 polymer ?
#
loop_
_entity_poly.entity_id
_entity_poly.type
_entity_poly.pdbx_seq_one_letter_code
_entity_poly.pdbx_strand_id
1 'polypeptide(L)'
;MKWISSPLNRESSRILCLIFTVEAIIYLSLLIYTNQYILTKDVLLPSLYYVEADIQADFATDLARAKMLSYLLMPLLFGCKLACIAVAIYAVLQVYNFELTVKDVFSMLLTAELVFIVVALFKIVAWNILMPVRSIEDLEAYKIPSLLNVFPIDKASPFYFLFQAINLAEMNYLLVIGLLLSKRLQIGLRKAMLYSTLSYGSIFFIWILLVSFIQYLYRPL
;
A
#
# COMPACT_ATOMS: atom_id res chain seq x y z
N MET A 1 12.97 39.55 -4.13
CA MET A 1 11.81 38.65 -4.00
C MET A 1 11.78 38.13 -2.56
N LYS A 2 11.02 38.79 -1.68
CA LYS A 2 10.97 38.47 -0.24
C LYS A 2 9.99 37.30 -0.05
N TRP A 3 10.52 36.11 0.20
CA TRP A 3 9.75 34.98 0.72
C TRP A 3 9.29 35.33 2.15
N ILE A 4 8.13 35.96 2.26
CA ILE A 4 7.45 36.12 3.54
C ILE A 4 6.86 34.76 3.87
N SER A 5 7.53 34.02 4.76
CA SER A 5 6.96 32.86 5.43
C SER A 5 5.81 33.33 6.32
N SER A 6 4.62 33.41 5.73
CA SER A 6 3.41 33.79 6.47
C SER A 6 3.10 32.75 7.56
N PRO A 7 2.55 33.17 8.72
CA PRO A 7 2.17 32.27 9.81
C PRO A 7 1.18 31.16 9.35
N LEU A 8 0.41 31.43 8.29
CA LEU A 8 -0.47 30.47 7.61
C LEU A 8 0.27 29.21 7.11
N ASN A 9 1.52 29.31 6.69
CA ASN A 9 2.28 28.14 6.22
C ASN A 9 2.65 27.21 7.38
N ARG A 10 2.90 27.76 8.58
CA ARG A 10 3.31 26.99 9.77
C ARG A 10 2.17 26.15 10.33
N GLU A 11 0.96 26.71 10.38
CA GLU A 11 -0.24 25.99 10.84
C GLU A 11 -0.61 24.85 9.89
N SER A 12 -0.58 25.11 8.58
CA SER A 12 -0.86 24.08 7.59
C SER A 12 0.13 22.90 7.66
N SER A 13 1.40 23.12 8.00
CA SER A 13 2.36 22.02 8.17
C SER A 13 2.07 21.18 9.41
N ARG A 14 1.64 21.81 10.52
CA ARG A 14 1.25 21.08 11.74
C ARG A 14 0.05 20.18 11.51
N ILE A 15 -0.95 20.67 10.76
CA ILE A 15 -2.14 19.89 10.41
C ILE A 15 -1.74 18.66 9.58
N LEU A 16 -0.86 18.81 8.59
CA LEU A 16 -0.38 17.68 7.79
C LEU A 16 0.37 16.64 8.62
N CYS A 17 1.23 17.08 9.54
CA CYS A 17 1.90 16.18 10.47
C CYS A 17 0.89 15.42 11.33
N LEU A 18 -0.16 16.09 11.82
CA LEU A 18 -1.21 15.44 12.61
C LEU A 18 -1.99 14.40 11.79
N ILE A 19 -2.38 14.72 10.55
CA ILE A 19 -3.05 13.77 9.66
C ILE A 19 -2.16 12.55 9.40
N PHE A 20 -0.89 12.77 9.05
CA PHE A 20 0.07 11.69 8.86
C PHE A 20 0.22 10.81 10.12
N THR A 21 0.34 11.43 11.29
CA THR A 21 0.44 10.68 12.56
C THR A 21 -0.82 9.86 12.81
N VAL A 22 -2.01 10.40 12.56
CA VAL A 22 -3.27 9.66 12.70
C VAL A 22 -3.32 8.48 11.74
N GLU A 23 -2.99 8.67 10.46
CA GLU A 23 -2.94 7.58 9.47
C GLU A 23 -1.92 6.50 9.86
N ALA A 24 -0.73 6.90 10.32
CA ALA A 24 0.29 5.97 10.79
C ALA A 24 -0.18 5.16 12.01
N ILE A 25 -0.89 5.79 12.96
CA ILE A 25 -1.51 5.11 14.10
C ILE A 25 -2.59 4.13 13.65
N ILE A 26 -3.42 4.51 12.67
CA ILE A 26 -4.43 3.61 12.09
C ILE A 26 -3.74 2.40 11.48
N TYR A 27 -2.74 2.60 10.62
CA TYR A 27 -1.98 1.50 10.02
C TYR A 27 -1.32 0.59 11.06
N LEU A 28 -0.73 1.17 12.10
CA LEU A 28 -0.14 0.41 13.20
C LEU A 28 -1.20 -0.40 13.95
N SER A 29 -2.38 0.18 14.20
CA SER A 29 -3.50 -0.49 14.87
C SER A 29 -4.02 -1.66 14.04
N LEU A 30 -4.18 -1.48 12.72
CA LEU A 30 -4.56 -2.55 11.79
C LEU A 30 -3.52 -3.67 11.76
N LEU A 31 -2.23 -3.33 11.79
CA LEU A 31 -1.14 -4.30 11.82
C LEU A 31 -1.12 -5.08 13.13
N ILE A 32 -1.26 -4.40 14.28
CA ILE A 32 -1.35 -5.05 15.60
C ILE A 32 -2.56 -5.98 15.64
N TYR A 33 -3.72 -5.51 15.20
CA TYR A 33 -4.94 -6.32 15.14
C TYR A 33 -4.74 -7.56 14.28
N THR A 34 -4.17 -7.41 13.08
CA THR A 34 -3.87 -8.52 12.18
C THR A 34 -2.93 -9.52 12.84
N ASN A 35 -1.88 -9.06 13.50
CA ASN A 35 -0.91 -9.93 14.17
C ASN A 35 -1.43 -10.63 15.43
N GLN A 36 -2.44 -10.08 16.09
CA GLN A 36 -3.01 -10.64 17.33
C GLN A 36 -4.20 -11.56 17.06
N TYR A 37 -5.06 -11.22 16.09
CA TYR A 37 -6.34 -11.90 15.89
C TYR A 37 -6.41 -12.72 14.60
N ILE A 38 -5.63 -12.38 13.57
CA ILE A 38 -5.67 -13.07 12.27
C ILE A 38 -4.47 -13.99 12.11
N LEU A 39 -3.25 -13.48 12.29
CA LEU A 39 -2.00 -14.23 12.18
C LEU A 39 -1.60 -14.85 13.53
N THR A 40 -2.50 -15.64 14.09
CA THR A 40 -2.27 -16.38 15.34
C THR A 40 -1.34 -17.57 15.10
N LYS A 41 -0.80 -18.12 16.19
CA LYS A 41 0.01 -19.35 16.10
C LYS A 41 -0.80 -20.50 15.51
N ASP A 42 -2.10 -20.59 15.82
CA ASP A 42 -2.98 -21.64 15.32
C ASP A 42 -3.20 -21.58 13.80
N VAL A 43 -3.09 -20.39 13.20
CA VAL A 43 -3.17 -20.22 11.74
C VAL A 43 -1.82 -20.51 11.07
N LEU A 44 -0.70 -20.22 11.75
CA LEU A 44 0.65 -20.31 11.18
C LEU A 44 1.36 -21.66 11.42
N LEU A 45 1.09 -22.34 12.54
CA LEU A 45 1.73 -23.62 12.87
C LEU A 45 1.30 -24.81 11.99
N PRO A 46 0.05 -24.89 11.48
CA PRO A 46 -0.34 -25.99 10.59
C PRO A 46 0.52 -26.10 9.32
N SER A 47 1.07 -24.98 8.82
CA SER A 47 1.99 -25.01 7.67
C SER A 47 3.36 -25.59 8.02
N LEU A 48 3.67 -25.75 9.32
CA LEU A 48 4.90 -26.33 9.85
C LEU A 48 4.69 -27.70 10.51
N TYR A 49 3.52 -28.32 10.31
CA TYR A 49 3.14 -29.57 10.99
C TYR A 49 4.14 -30.72 10.77
N TYR A 50 4.81 -30.76 9.62
CA TYR A 50 5.80 -31.79 9.27
C TYR A 50 7.21 -31.49 9.79
N VAL A 51 7.39 -30.42 10.55
CA VAL A 51 8.70 -29.96 11.03
C VAL A 51 8.89 -30.35 12.50
N GLU A 52 10.12 -30.69 12.90
CA GLU A 52 10.48 -31.08 14.27
C GLU A 52 10.09 -30.04 15.32
N ALA A 53 9.79 -30.50 16.54
CA ALA A 53 9.28 -29.65 17.64
C ALA A 53 10.25 -28.52 18.03
N ASP A 54 11.56 -28.76 17.96
CA ASP A 54 12.58 -27.75 18.27
C ASP A 54 12.55 -26.59 17.27
N ILE A 55 12.37 -26.90 15.98
CA ILE A 55 12.24 -25.90 14.92
C ILE A 55 10.92 -25.10 15.06
N GLN A 56 9.85 -25.73 15.52
CA GLN A 56 8.59 -25.04 15.81
C GLN A 56 8.73 -24.02 16.95
N ALA A 57 9.51 -24.35 17.99
CA ALA A 57 9.77 -23.44 19.10
C ALA A 57 10.64 -22.24 18.70
N ASP A 58 11.68 -22.49 17.89
CA ASP A 58 12.52 -21.43 17.32
C ASP A 58 11.72 -20.51 16.41
N PHE A 59 10.87 -21.07 15.53
CA PHE A 59 9.97 -20.30 14.67
C PHE A 59 9.04 -19.39 15.47
N ALA A 60 8.46 -19.86 16.58
CA ALA A 60 7.58 -19.03 17.40
C ALA A 60 8.31 -17.83 18.02
N THR A 61 9.58 -18.01 18.37
CA THR A 61 10.44 -16.96 18.93
C THR A 61 10.82 -15.94 17.87
N ASP A 62 11.22 -16.40 16.69
CA ASP A 62 11.58 -15.54 15.56
C ASP A 62 10.37 -14.78 15.01
N LEU A 63 9.20 -15.41 14.97
CA LEU A 63 7.95 -14.75 14.61
C LEU A 63 7.63 -13.60 15.57
N ALA A 64 7.83 -13.79 16.87
CA ALA A 64 7.61 -12.73 17.85
C ALA A 64 8.56 -11.54 17.64
N ARG A 65 9.85 -11.82 17.37
CA ARG A 65 10.85 -10.80 17.03
C ARG A 65 10.49 -10.06 15.73
N ALA A 66 10.08 -10.79 14.70
CA ALA A 66 9.65 -10.21 13.42
C ALA A 66 8.42 -9.32 13.58
N LYS A 67 7.43 -9.73 14.39
CA LYS A 67 6.27 -8.89 14.73
C LYS A 67 6.70 -7.59 15.40
N MET A 68 7.57 -7.65 16.39
CA MET A 68 8.09 -6.45 17.07
C MET A 68 8.81 -5.51 16.11
N LEU A 69 9.67 -6.05 15.24
CA LEU A 69 10.37 -5.27 14.23
C LEU A 69 9.39 -4.63 13.23
N SER A 70 8.33 -5.37 12.84
CA SER A 70 7.31 -4.85 11.92
C SER A 70 6.57 -3.63 12.50
N TYR A 71 6.30 -3.62 13.80
CA TYR A 71 5.63 -2.47 14.46
C TYR A 71 6.50 -1.21 14.45
N LEU A 72 7.82 -1.36 14.63
CA LEU A 72 8.76 -0.25 14.57
C LEU A 72 8.94 0.26 13.14
N LEU A 73 9.04 -0.65 12.17
CA LEU A 73 9.31 -0.30 10.78
C LEU A 73 8.08 0.22 10.04
N MET A 74 6.87 -0.17 10.42
CA MET A 74 5.64 0.21 9.72
C MET A 74 5.48 1.73 9.49
N PRO A 75 5.55 2.61 10.52
CA PRO A 75 5.41 4.05 10.30
C PRO A 75 6.54 4.65 9.46
N LEU A 76 7.76 4.10 9.58
CA LEU A 76 8.91 4.52 8.78
C LEU A 76 8.71 4.18 7.30
N LEU A 77 8.37 2.93 7.01
CA LEU A 77 8.10 2.45 5.65
C LEU A 77 6.91 3.18 5.03
N PHE A 78 5.88 3.48 5.83
CA PHE A 78 4.74 4.29 5.40
C PHE A 78 5.16 5.71 4.97
N GLY A 79 5.98 6.38 5.79
CA GLY A 79 6.53 7.70 5.44
C GLY A 79 7.42 7.65 4.19
N CYS A 80 8.28 6.64 4.08
CA CYS A 80 9.13 6.44 2.90
C CYS A 80 8.29 6.19 1.64
N LYS A 81 7.24 5.37 1.71
CA LYS A 81 6.31 5.13 0.60
C LYS A 81 5.72 6.44 0.10
N LEU A 82 5.12 7.24 0.99
CA LEU A 82 4.51 8.50 0.62
C LEU A 82 5.53 9.49 0.06
N ALA A 83 6.74 9.55 0.62
CA ALA A 83 7.81 10.41 0.11
C ALA A 83 8.22 10.03 -1.32
N CYS A 84 8.40 8.73 -1.60
CA CYS A 84 8.73 8.25 -2.94
C CYS A 84 7.65 8.63 -3.97
N ILE A 85 6.38 8.41 -3.63
CA ILE A 85 5.25 8.76 -4.50
C ILE A 85 5.17 10.29 -4.68
N ALA A 86 5.39 11.06 -3.61
CA ALA A 86 5.36 12.53 -3.67
C ALA A 86 6.43 13.07 -4.61
N VAL A 87 7.66 12.55 -4.53
CA VAL A 87 8.76 12.95 -5.41
C VAL A 87 8.42 12.64 -6.87
N ALA A 88 7.82 11.48 -7.15
CA ALA A 88 7.44 11.09 -8.50
C ALA A 88 6.36 11.98 -9.11
N ILE A 89 5.30 12.25 -8.37
CA ILE A 89 4.23 13.16 -8.79
C ILE A 89 4.81 14.56 -8.98
N TYR A 90 5.59 15.04 -8.02
CA TYR A 90 6.23 16.35 -8.09
C TYR A 90 7.12 16.49 -9.33
N ALA A 91 7.95 15.49 -9.63
CA ALA A 91 8.81 15.50 -10.81
C ALA A 91 8.02 15.63 -12.11
N VAL A 92 6.94 14.84 -12.27
CA VAL A 92 6.06 14.96 -13.45
C VAL A 92 5.43 16.34 -13.53
N LEU A 93 4.92 16.88 -12.42
CA LEU A 93 4.32 18.21 -12.40
C LEU A 93 5.31 19.33 -12.76
N GLN A 94 6.56 19.22 -12.32
CA GLN A 94 7.62 20.17 -12.69
C GLN A 94 7.96 20.10 -14.18
N VAL A 95 7.99 18.90 -14.78
CA VAL A 95 8.20 18.74 -16.24
C VAL A 95 7.09 19.44 -17.05
N TYR A 96 5.86 19.49 -16.52
CA TYR A 96 4.74 20.19 -17.13
C TYR A 96 4.55 21.64 -16.65
N ASN A 97 5.54 22.22 -15.94
CA ASN A 97 5.55 23.61 -15.46
C ASN A 97 4.38 23.98 -14.52
N PHE A 98 3.93 23.06 -13.67
CA PHE A 98 2.96 23.38 -12.63
C PHE A 98 3.63 23.91 -11.36
N GLU A 99 3.13 25.03 -10.85
CA GLU A 99 3.55 25.63 -9.58
C GLU A 99 2.82 24.98 -8.40
N LEU A 100 3.22 23.77 -8.03
CA LEU A 100 2.81 23.14 -6.77
C LEU A 100 4.00 22.96 -5.85
N THR A 101 3.77 23.07 -4.55
CA THR A 101 4.79 22.73 -3.56
C THR A 101 4.76 21.24 -3.24
N VAL A 102 5.89 20.68 -2.80
CA VAL A 102 5.95 19.28 -2.31
C VAL A 102 4.92 19.03 -1.19
N LYS A 103 4.66 20.05 -0.37
CA LYS A 103 3.66 20.01 0.70
C LYS A 103 2.23 19.81 0.16
N ASP A 104 1.90 20.44 -0.96
CA ASP A 104 0.59 20.25 -1.60
C ASP A 104 0.43 18.83 -2.13
N VAL A 105 1.49 18.30 -2.76
CA VAL A 105 1.52 16.91 -3.24
C VAL A 105 1.37 15.93 -2.08
N PHE A 106 2.10 16.14 -1.00
CA PHE A 106 2.03 15.29 0.19
C PHE A 106 0.64 15.30 0.84
N SER A 107 0.00 16.47 0.93
CA SER A 107 -1.39 16.60 1.42
C SER A 107 -2.39 15.81 0.57
N MET A 108 -2.25 15.88 -0.76
CA MET A 108 -3.07 15.08 -1.66
C MET A 108 -2.86 13.58 -1.45
N LEU A 109 -1.61 13.16 -1.22
CA LEU A 109 -1.29 11.75 -1.01
C LEU A 109 -1.85 11.19 0.29
N LEU A 110 -1.79 11.93 1.40
CA LEU A 110 -2.45 11.55 2.65
C LEU A 110 -3.96 11.31 2.40
N THR A 111 -4.61 12.24 1.68
CA THR A 111 -6.03 12.08 1.33
C THR A 111 -6.29 10.85 0.45
N ALA A 112 -5.41 10.57 -0.51
CA ALA A 112 -5.53 9.39 -1.37
C ALA A 112 -5.32 8.07 -0.60
N GLU A 113 -4.48 8.09 0.43
CA GLU A 113 -4.14 6.90 1.21
C GLU A 113 -5.33 6.32 1.99
N LEU A 114 -6.36 7.13 2.23
CA LEU A 114 -7.64 6.66 2.77
C LEU A 114 -8.24 5.50 1.96
N VAL A 115 -7.95 5.40 0.65
CA VAL A 115 -8.36 4.25 -0.17
C VAL A 115 -7.81 2.94 0.40
N PHE A 116 -6.53 2.91 0.76
CA PHE A 116 -5.89 1.71 1.29
C PHE A 116 -6.32 1.39 2.72
N ILE A 117 -6.56 2.42 3.54
CA ILE A 117 -7.14 2.23 4.89
C ILE A 117 -8.52 1.57 4.80
N VAL A 118 -9.39 2.08 3.92
CA VAL A 118 -10.72 1.50 3.70
C VAL A 118 -10.60 0.05 3.25
N VAL A 119 -9.72 -0.25 2.29
CA VAL A 119 -9.48 -1.61 1.80
C VAL A 119 -8.96 -2.54 2.90
N ALA A 120 -8.07 -2.06 3.77
CA ALA A 120 -7.55 -2.84 4.90
C ALA A 120 -8.65 -3.14 5.94
N LEU A 121 -9.53 -2.17 6.22
CA LEU A 121 -10.70 -2.39 7.07
C LEU A 121 -11.64 -3.43 6.47
N PHE A 122 -11.95 -3.32 5.17
CA PHE A 122 -12.77 -4.32 4.48
C PHE A 122 -12.15 -5.72 4.54
N LYS A 123 -10.82 -5.84 4.36
CA LYS A 123 -10.10 -7.11 4.52
C LYS A 123 -10.29 -7.71 5.91
N ILE A 124 -10.11 -6.91 6.96
CA ILE A 124 -10.28 -7.37 8.34
C ILE A 124 -11.72 -7.82 8.60
N VAL A 125 -12.71 -7.05 8.15
CA VAL A 125 -14.12 -7.43 8.28
C VAL A 125 -14.40 -8.74 7.54
N ALA A 126 -13.89 -8.88 6.32
CA ALA A 126 -14.05 -10.09 5.53
C ALA A 126 -13.43 -11.31 6.21
N TRP A 127 -12.20 -11.20 6.71
CA TRP A 127 -11.50 -12.30 7.39
C TRP A 127 -12.10 -12.69 8.75
N ASN A 128 -12.86 -11.81 9.39
CA ASN A 128 -13.51 -12.15 10.66
C ASN A 128 -14.92 -12.72 10.46
N ILE A 129 -15.67 -12.22 9.47
CA ILE A 129 -17.11 -12.49 9.35
C ILE A 129 -17.42 -13.37 8.14
N LEU A 130 -16.84 -13.06 6.98
CA LEU A 130 -17.22 -13.67 5.71
C LEU A 130 -16.42 -14.94 5.42
N MET A 131 -15.11 -14.91 5.69
CA MET A 131 -14.16 -16.00 5.44
C MET A 131 -13.20 -16.12 6.63
N PRO A 132 -13.65 -16.75 7.74
CA PRO A 132 -12.83 -16.94 8.93
C PRO A 132 -11.53 -17.66 8.59
N VAL A 133 -10.41 -16.99 8.84
CA VAL A 133 -9.07 -17.51 8.54
C VAL A 133 -8.72 -18.63 9.51
N ARG A 134 -8.48 -19.84 9.00
CA ARG A 134 -8.03 -21.00 9.78
C ARG A 134 -6.66 -21.49 9.35
N SER A 135 -6.23 -21.16 8.14
CA SER A 135 -4.91 -21.47 7.64
C SER A 135 -4.35 -20.38 6.73
N ILE A 136 -3.09 -20.54 6.31
CA ILE A 136 -2.44 -19.60 5.38
C ILE A 136 -3.12 -19.62 4.02
N GLU A 137 -3.63 -20.77 3.59
CA GLU A 137 -4.34 -20.94 2.32
C GLU A 137 -5.61 -20.07 2.27
N ASP A 138 -6.30 -19.90 3.40
CA ASP A 138 -7.47 -19.02 3.49
C ASP A 138 -7.10 -17.54 3.29
N LEU A 139 -5.92 -17.13 3.78
CA LEU A 139 -5.40 -15.77 3.56
C LEU A 139 -5.09 -15.53 2.09
N GLU A 140 -4.56 -16.54 1.39
CA GLU A 140 -4.28 -16.45 -0.05
C GLU A 140 -5.55 -16.50 -0.91
N ALA A 141 -6.58 -17.19 -0.45
CA ALA A 141 -7.86 -17.30 -1.13
C ALA A 141 -8.59 -15.95 -1.18
N TYR A 142 -8.48 -15.14 -0.12
CA TYR A 142 -9.06 -13.81 -0.11
C TYR A 142 -8.18 -12.82 -0.88
N LYS A 143 -8.64 -12.44 -2.08
CA LYS A 143 -7.99 -11.42 -2.91
C LYS A 143 -8.95 -10.26 -3.16
N ILE A 144 -8.41 -9.04 -3.10
CA ILE A 144 -9.14 -7.86 -3.60
C ILE A 144 -9.43 -8.13 -5.08
N PRO A 145 -10.66 -7.85 -5.57
CA PRO A 145 -10.98 -7.98 -6.98
C PRO A 145 -9.90 -7.36 -7.86
N SER A 146 -9.33 -8.17 -8.74
CA SER A 146 -8.24 -7.80 -9.61
C SER A 146 -8.51 -8.21 -11.04
N LEU A 147 -7.57 -7.88 -11.93
CA LEU A 147 -7.67 -8.22 -13.34
C LEU A 147 -7.77 -9.75 -13.55
N LEU A 148 -7.29 -10.56 -12.61
CA LEU A 148 -7.48 -12.03 -12.60
C LEU A 148 -8.95 -12.47 -12.52
N ASN A 149 -9.83 -11.67 -11.91
CA ASN A 149 -11.26 -12.01 -11.83
C ASN A 149 -11.97 -11.84 -13.18
N VAL A 150 -11.43 -11.00 -14.06
CA VAL A 150 -11.98 -10.73 -15.40
C VAL A 150 -11.27 -11.58 -16.47
N PHE A 151 -9.95 -11.69 -16.33
CA PHE A 151 -9.07 -12.44 -17.22
C PHE A 151 -8.33 -13.51 -16.41
N PRO A 152 -8.97 -14.65 -16.11
CA PRO A 152 -8.35 -15.72 -15.36
C PRO A 152 -7.18 -16.29 -16.17
N ILE A 153 -5.99 -16.27 -15.57
CA ILE A 153 -4.78 -16.88 -16.12
C ILE A 153 -4.19 -17.86 -15.10
N ASP A 154 -3.45 -18.85 -15.61
CA ASP A 154 -2.80 -19.85 -14.77
C ASP A 154 -1.83 -19.18 -13.78
N LYS A 155 -1.79 -19.67 -12.53
CA LYS A 155 -0.79 -19.31 -11.52
C LYS A 155 0.64 -19.51 -12.03
N ALA A 156 0.82 -20.43 -12.98
CA ALA A 156 2.09 -20.71 -13.63
C ALA A 156 2.54 -19.64 -14.64
N SER A 157 1.65 -18.73 -15.04
CA SER A 157 1.95 -17.69 -16.01
C SER A 157 2.90 -16.65 -15.42
N PRO A 158 3.91 -16.18 -16.19
CA PRO A 158 4.77 -15.07 -15.76
C PRO A 158 3.97 -13.77 -15.52
N PHE A 159 2.77 -13.67 -16.08
CA PHE A 159 1.89 -12.51 -15.94
C PHE A 159 0.94 -12.61 -14.74
N TYR A 160 0.88 -13.73 -14.03
CA TYR A 160 -0.08 -13.93 -12.94
C TYR A 160 0.01 -12.82 -11.88
N PHE A 161 1.22 -12.43 -11.48
CA PHE A 161 1.44 -11.36 -10.51
C PHE A 161 1.09 -9.98 -11.05
N LEU A 162 1.33 -9.74 -12.34
CA LEU A 162 0.93 -8.51 -13.01
C LEU A 162 -0.60 -8.33 -12.96
N PHE A 163 -1.35 -9.36 -13.36
CA PHE A 163 -2.81 -9.36 -13.31
C PHE A 163 -3.35 -9.32 -11.88
N GLN A 164 -2.67 -9.93 -10.91
CA GLN A 164 -3.05 -9.87 -9.51
C GLN A 164 -2.87 -8.47 -8.92
N ALA A 165 -1.75 -7.82 -9.23
CA ALA A 165 -1.39 -6.53 -8.67
C ALA A 165 -2.30 -5.41 -9.20
N ILE A 166 -2.74 -5.48 -10.46
CA ILE A 166 -3.75 -4.57 -11.02
C ILE A 166 -5.10 -4.91 -10.39
N ASN A 167 -5.35 -4.32 -9.22
CA ASN A 167 -6.56 -4.54 -8.43
C ASN A 167 -7.38 -3.27 -8.23
N LEU A 168 -8.61 -3.44 -7.76
CA LEU A 168 -9.57 -2.35 -7.59
C LEU A 168 -9.06 -1.26 -6.61
N ALA A 169 -8.29 -1.62 -5.59
CA ALA A 169 -7.71 -0.64 -4.67
C ALA A 169 -6.71 0.26 -5.38
N GLU A 170 -5.82 -0.32 -6.19
CA GLU A 170 -4.81 0.42 -6.96
C GLU A 170 -5.43 1.31 -8.03
N MET A 171 -6.45 0.82 -8.73
CA MET A 171 -7.19 1.63 -9.71
C MET A 171 -7.93 2.80 -9.04
N ASN A 172 -8.56 2.55 -7.89
CA ASN A 172 -9.21 3.61 -7.11
C ASN A 172 -8.20 4.63 -6.58
N TYR A 173 -7.02 4.18 -6.12
CA TYR A 173 -5.97 5.06 -5.64
C TYR A 173 -5.46 5.98 -6.76
N LEU A 174 -5.16 5.41 -7.94
CA LEU A 174 -4.77 6.17 -9.13
C LEU A 174 -5.84 7.19 -9.55
N LEU A 175 -7.11 6.81 -9.47
CA LEU A 175 -8.25 7.66 -9.77
C LEU A 175 -8.41 8.80 -8.74
N VAL A 176 -8.25 8.52 -7.45
CA VAL A 176 -8.33 9.54 -6.40
C VAL A 176 -7.19 10.54 -6.53
N ILE A 177 -5.97 10.10 -6.83
CA ILE A 177 -4.86 11.02 -7.14
C ILE A 177 -5.22 11.91 -8.34
N GLY A 178 -5.74 11.32 -9.42
CA GLY A 178 -6.17 12.09 -10.61
C GLY A 178 -7.27 13.11 -10.30
N LEU A 179 -8.26 12.75 -9.48
CA LEU A 179 -9.31 13.66 -9.03
C LEU A 179 -8.76 14.81 -8.17
N LEU A 180 -7.85 14.51 -7.24
CA LEU A 180 -7.21 15.53 -6.40
C LEU A 180 -6.34 16.47 -7.22
N LEU A 181 -5.57 15.95 -8.17
CA LEU A 181 -4.79 16.75 -9.12
C LEU A 181 -5.69 17.63 -9.99
N SER A 182 -6.79 17.10 -10.53
CA SER A 182 -7.74 17.87 -11.34
C SER A 182 -8.30 19.06 -10.56
N LYS A 183 -8.69 18.84 -9.29
CA LYS A 183 -9.18 19.91 -8.41
C LYS A 183 -8.08 20.92 -8.05
N ARG A 184 -6.88 20.45 -7.71
CA ARG A 184 -5.79 21.31 -7.24
C ARG A 184 -5.20 22.17 -8.35
N LEU A 185 -5.08 21.62 -9.55
CA LEU A 185 -4.51 22.30 -10.72
C LEU A 185 -5.56 22.98 -11.60
N GLN A 186 -6.86 22.80 -11.30
CA GLN A 186 -7.98 23.31 -12.11
C GLN A 186 -7.90 22.87 -13.59
N ILE A 187 -7.42 21.64 -13.81
CA ILE A 187 -7.32 21.03 -15.14
C ILE A 187 -8.40 19.98 -15.33
N GLY A 188 -8.75 19.68 -16.59
CA GLY A 188 -9.70 18.60 -16.90
C GLY A 188 -9.21 17.24 -16.41
N LEU A 189 -10.14 16.41 -15.92
CA LEU A 189 -9.85 15.09 -15.33
C LEU A 189 -8.99 14.20 -16.24
N ARG A 190 -9.21 14.22 -17.56
CA ARG A 190 -8.40 13.46 -18.52
C ARG A 190 -6.91 13.80 -18.43
N LYS A 191 -6.55 15.09 -18.31
CA LYS A 191 -5.16 15.51 -18.16
C LYS A 191 -4.60 15.13 -16.78
N ALA A 192 -5.40 15.28 -15.73
CA ALA A 192 -4.99 14.90 -14.38
C ALA A 192 -4.75 13.39 -14.24
N MET A 193 -5.59 12.56 -14.86
CA MET A 193 -5.41 11.11 -14.93
C MET A 193 -4.16 10.72 -15.73
N LEU A 194 -3.85 11.46 -16.80
CA LEU A 194 -2.58 11.28 -17.52
C LEU A 194 -1.40 11.54 -16.58
N TYR A 195 -1.42 12.61 -15.79
CA TYR A 195 -0.34 12.92 -14.86
C TYR A 195 -0.23 11.92 -13.70
N SER A 196 -1.35 11.47 -13.13
CA SER A 196 -1.32 10.42 -12.11
C SER A 196 -0.76 9.10 -12.67
N THR A 197 -1.10 8.76 -13.91
CA THR A 197 -0.59 7.56 -14.59
C THR A 197 0.90 7.69 -14.91
N LEU A 198 1.35 8.84 -15.42
CA LEU A 198 2.76 9.08 -15.74
C LEU A 198 3.66 9.11 -14.49
N SER A 199 3.11 9.42 -13.32
CA SER A 199 3.83 9.47 -12.04
C SER A 199 3.66 8.18 -11.24
N TYR A 200 2.58 8.09 -10.45
CA TYR A 200 2.29 6.92 -9.61
C TYR A 200 2.17 5.64 -10.46
N GLY A 201 1.40 5.71 -11.56
CA GLY A 201 1.17 4.55 -12.42
C GLY A 201 2.47 3.96 -12.98
N SER A 202 3.40 4.81 -13.43
CA SER A 202 4.71 4.37 -13.93
C SER A 202 5.54 3.66 -12.85
N ILE A 203 5.64 4.23 -11.64
CA ILE A 203 6.38 3.60 -10.54
C ILE A 203 5.74 2.28 -10.13
N PHE A 204 4.41 2.27 -9.98
CA PHE A 204 3.66 1.08 -9.67
C PHE A 204 3.88 -0.01 -10.71
N PHE A 205 3.85 0.33 -12.00
CA PHE A 205 4.09 -0.62 -13.08
C PHE A 205 5.51 -1.19 -13.07
N ILE A 206 6.53 -0.35 -12.89
CA ILE A 206 7.93 -0.79 -12.76
C ILE A 206 8.09 -1.74 -11.57
N TRP A 207 7.51 -1.39 -10.43
CA TRP A 207 7.53 -2.22 -9.23
C TRP A 207 6.89 -3.60 -9.46
N ILE A 208 5.72 -3.64 -10.09
CA ILE A 208 5.04 -4.91 -10.36
C ILE A 208 5.83 -5.77 -11.33
N LEU A 209 6.40 -5.17 -12.39
CA LEU A 209 7.24 -5.91 -13.34
C LEU A 209 8.45 -6.52 -12.65
N LEU A 210 9.10 -5.76 -11.76
CA LEU A 210 10.22 -6.25 -10.97
C LEU A 210 9.81 -7.44 -10.09
N VAL A 211 8.71 -7.32 -9.33
CA VAL A 211 8.22 -8.40 -8.46
C VAL A 211 7.82 -9.63 -9.29
N SER A 212 7.13 -9.43 -10.41
CA SER A 212 6.72 -10.52 -11.30
C SER A 212 7.94 -11.26 -11.86
N PHE A 213 8.99 -10.53 -12.24
CA PHE A 213 10.24 -11.09 -12.74
C PHE A 213 10.98 -11.88 -11.66
N ILE A 214 11.14 -11.30 -10.46
CA ILE A 214 11.76 -11.98 -9.30
C ILE A 214 11.02 -13.28 -9.02
N GLN A 215 9.69 -13.23 -8.94
CA GLN A 215 8.90 -14.41 -8.64
C GLN A 215 9.01 -15.51 -9.69
N TYR A 216 9.04 -15.14 -10.97
CA TYR A 216 9.27 -16.10 -12.05
C TYR A 216 10.66 -16.74 -11.93
N LEU A 217 11.69 -15.96 -11.58
CA LEU A 217 13.07 -16.44 -11.43
C LEU A 217 13.24 -17.41 -10.25
N TYR A 218 12.56 -17.16 -9.13
CA TYR A 218 12.66 -17.99 -7.91
C TYR A 218 11.69 -19.17 -7.88
N ARG A 219 10.94 -19.42 -8.96
CA ARG A 219 10.03 -20.55 -9.01
C ARG A 219 10.83 -21.88 -9.06
N PRO A 220 10.66 -22.80 -8.11
CA PRO A 220 11.27 -24.12 -8.22
C PRO A 220 10.71 -24.85 -9.45
N LEU A 221 11.61 -25.46 -10.23
CA LEU A 221 11.32 -26.26 -11.43
C LEU A 221 10.42 -27.47 -11.10
#